data_AF-A0A3S5IYP5-F1
#
_entry.id   AF-A0A3S5IYP5-F1
#
_cell.length_a   1.000
_cell.length_b   1.000
_cell.length_c   1.000
_cell.angle_alpha   90.00
_cell.angle_beta   90.00
_cell.angle_gamma   90.00
#
_symmetry.space_group_name_H-M   'P 1'
#
loop_
_entity.id
_entity.type
_entity.pdbx_description
1 polymer ?
#
loop_
_entity_poly.entity_id
_entity_poly.type
_entity_poly.pdbx_seq_one_letter_code
_entity_poly.pdbx_strand_id
1 'polypeptide(L)'
;MINYKLTYFDKILINRIKACLLDFIVCLILIFLTFIIFKIINIFTLKLFNEVFLFIIPVIFISYYSFSIGGDEGITFGMKIFKINLINKSNNRLTIKELLAYNLIFFIVVPIGSILLISIIYPLINNERKCIHDYIFKTKFNLKRNI
;
A
#
# COMPACT_ATOMS: atom_id res chain seq x y z
N MET A 1 -33.65 -6.74 -12.01
CA MET A 1 -32.20 -6.62 -11.69
C MET A 1 -31.93 -5.20 -11.23
N ILE A 2 -31.58 -4.99 -9.96
CA ILE A 2 -31.27 -3.66 -9.43
C ILE A 2 -29.95 -3.19 -10.08
N ASN A 3 -30.01 -2.12 -10.86
CA ASN A 3 -28.86 -1.58 -11.55
C ASN A 3 -28.08 -0.69 -10.57
N TYR A 4 -27.21 -1.29 -9.76
CA TYR A 4 -26.37 -0.56 -8.82
C TYR A 4 -25.36 0.30 -9.58
N LYS A 5 -25.68 1.59 -9.76
CA LYS A 5 -24.75 2.56 -10.34
C LYS A 5 -23.70 2.90 -9.28
N LEU A 6 -22.47 2.42 -9.48
CA LEU A 6 -21.35 2.70 -8.58
C LEU A 6 -21.18 4.20 -8.36
N THR A 7 -21.16 4.63 -7.09
CA THR A 7 -20.91 6.02 -6.74
C THR A 7 -19.45 6.39 -7.01
N TYR A 8 -19.13 7.69 -6.97
CA TYR A 8 -17.76 8.17 -7.11
C TYR A 8 -16.81 7.54 -6.07
N PHE A 9 -17.23 7.46 -4.81
CA PHE A 9 -16.42 6.88 -3.74
C PHE A 9 -16.29 5.36 -3.86
N ASP A 10 -17.30 4.66 -4.37
CA ASP A 10 -17.20 3.21 -4.63
C ASP A 10 -16.14 2.92 -5.70
N LYS A 11 -16.06 3.74 -6.75
CA LYS A 11 -15.02 3.62 -7.79
C LYS A 11 -13.62 3.81 -7.20
N ILE A 12 -13.45 4.80 -6.31
CA ILE A 12 -12.17 5.01 -5.61
C ILE A 12 -11.82 3.79 -4.76
N LEU A 13 -12.76 3.26 -3.98
CA LEU A 13 -12.52 2.07 -3.14
C LEU A 13 -12.12 0.86 -3.99
N ILE A 14 -12.80 0.61 -5.11
CA ILE A 14 -12.45 -0.47 -6.03
C ILE A 14 -11.03 -0.28 -6.58
N ASN A 15 -10.67 0.93 -7.00
CA ASN A 15 -9.33 1.23 -7.48
C ASN A 15 -8.27 1.09 -6.38
N ARG A 16 -8.58 1.44 -5.13
CA ARG A 16 -7.70 1.22 -3.96
C ARG A 16 -7.47 -0.26 -3.72
N ILE A 17 -8.51 -1.10 -3.77
CA ILE A 17 -8.38 -2.56 -3.60
C ILE A 17 -7.51 -3.14 -4.72
N LYS A 18 -7.78 -2.76 -5.97
CA LYS A 18 -6.98 -3.23 -7.11
C LYS A 18 -5.52 -2.79 -7.04
N ALA A 19 -5.27 -1.54 -6.63
CA ALA A 19 -3.92 -1.02 -6.39
C ALA A 19 -3.20 -1.82 -5.30
N CYS A 20 -3.87 -2.04 -4.17
CA CYS A 20 -3.32 -2.83 -3.07
C CYS A 20 -2.99 -4.27 -3.48
N LEU A 21 -3.86 -4.92 -4.27
CA LEU A 21 -3.60 -6.27 -4.79
C LEU A 21 -2.40 -6.29 -5.73
N LEU A 22 -2.27 -5.29 -6.61
CA LEU A 22 -1.12 -5.21 -7.50
C LEU A 22 0.18 -4.95 -6.74
N ASP A 23 0.18 -4.02 -5.79
CA ASP A 23 1.33 -3.73 -4.93
C ASP A 23 1.74 -4.97 -4.12
N PHE A 24 0.76 -5.75 -3.64
CA PHE A 24 1.00 -7.01 -2.96
C PHE A 24 1.66 -8.06 -3.87
N ILE A 25 1.19 -8.20 -5.11
CA ILE A 25 1.82 -9.09 -6.11
C ILE A 25 3.27 -8.66 -6.40
N VAL A 26 3.51 -7.36 -6.56
CA VAL A 26 4.87 -6.83 -6.75
C VAL A 26 5.76 -7.18 -5.56
N CYS A 27 5.27 -6.99 -4.33
CA CYS A 27 6.00 -7.38 -3.12
C CYS A 27 6.29 -8.88 -3.07
N LEU A 28 5.32 -9.74 -3.43
CA LEU A 28 5.53 -11.19 -3.49
C LEU A 28 6.60 -11.59 -4.49
N ILE A 29 6.62 -10.97 -5.67
CA ILE A 29 7.66 -11.22 -6.69
C ILE A 29 9.04 -10.81 -6.14
N LEU A 30 9.13 -9.64 -5.50
CA LEU A 30 10.39 -9.16 -4.89
C LEU A 30 10.86 -10.07 -3.75
N ILE A 31 9.95 -10.54 -2.89
CA ILE A 31 10.26 -11.50 -1.82
C ILE A 31 10.78 -12.80 -2.43
N PHE A 32 10.11 -13.34 -3.46
CA PHE A 32 10.50 -14.57 -4.11
C PHE A 32 11.90 -14.48 -4.75
N LEU A 33 12.16 -13.40 -5.49
CA LEU A 33 13.49 -13.13 -6.07
C LEU A 33 14.57 -13.00 -5.00
N THR A 34 14.29 -12.23 -3.94
CA THR A 34 15.22 -12.03 -2.83
C THR A 34 15.49 -13.36 -2.12
N PHE A 35 14.47 -14.17 -1.90
CA PHE A 35 14.61 -15.48 -1.28
C PHE A 35 15.50 -16.41 -2.10
N ILE A 36 15.36 -16.44 -3.43
CA ILE A 36 16.23 -17.22 -4.32
C ILE A 36 17.69 -16.76 -4.18
N ILE A 37 17.94 -15.45 -4.26
CA ILE A 37 19.29 -14.88 -4.16
C ILE A 37 19.92 -15.24 -2.81
N PHE A 38 19.21 -15.01 -1.71
CA PHE A 38 19.70 -15.33 -0.37
C PHE A 38 19.92 -16.82 -0.17
N LYS A 39 19.07 -17.69 -0.74
CA LYS A 39 19.25 -19.15 -0.67
C LYS A 39 20.53 -19.59 -1.38
N ILE A 40 20.85 -19.01 -2.54
CA ILE A 40 22.11 -19.27 -3.25
C ILE A 40 23.30 -18.84 -2.40
N ILE A 41 23.28 -17.62 -1.86
CA ILE A 41 24.33 -17.10 -0.97
C ILE A 41 24.49 -18.00 0.26
N ASN A 42 23.39 -18.41 0.87
CA ASN A 42 23.39 -19.21 2.10
C ASN A 42 24.00 -20.61 1.91
N ILE A 43 23.95 -21.16 0.69
CA ILE A 43 24.65 -22.41 0.34
C ILE A 43 26.16 -22.20 0.42
N PHE A 44 26.68 -21.10 -0.13
CA PHE A 44 28.11 -20.78 -0.09
C PHE A 44 28.60 -20.39 1.32
N THR A 45 27.72 -19.85 2.16
CA THR A 45 28.06 -19.44 3.54
C THR A 45 27.76 -20.51 4.59
N LEU A 46 27.65 -21.80 4.22
CA LEU A 46 27.44 -22.92 5.16
C LEU A 46 26.23 -22.74 6.09
N LYS A 47 25.12 -22.17 5.59
CA LYS A 47 23.86 -21.93 6.34
C LYS A 47 23.94 -20.94 7.51
N LEU A 48 24.94 -20.05 7.53
CA LEU A 48 25.12 -19.07 8.61
C LEU A 48 23.93 -18.09 8.77
N PHE A 49 23.11 -17.90 7.71
CA PHE A 49 22.11 -16.84 7.64
C PHE A 49 20.65 -17.35 7.64
N ASN A 50 20.36 -18.52 8.20
CA ASN A 50 18.98 -19.05 8.23
C ASN A 50 17.96 -18.11 8.91
N GLU A 51 18.35 -17.36 9.93
CA GLU A 51 17.44 -16.42 10.61
C GLU A 51 17.10 -15.18 9.76
N VAL A 52 17.92 -14.86 8.73
CA VAL A 52 17.69 -13.70 7.86
C VAL A 52 16.40 -13.85 7.06
N PHE A 53 15.96 -15.08 6.78
CA PHE A 53 14.73 -15.34 6.02
C PHE A 53 13.47 -14.76 6.69
N LEU A 54 13.44 -14.65 8.03
CA LEU A 54 12.34 -14.03 8.77
C LEU A 54 12.21 -12.52 8.47
N PHE A 55 13.34 -11.86 8.23
CA PHE A 55 13.39 -10.41 8.00
C PHE A 55 13.15 -10.00 6.54
N ILE A 56 13.24 -10.93 5.58
CA ILE A 56 13.05 -10.61 4.16
C ILE A 56 11.68 -9.98 3.91
N ILE A 57 10.63 -10.56 4.48
CA ILE A 57 9.25 -10.08 4.27
C ILE A 57 9.09 -8.63 4.75
N PRO A 58 9.28 -8.28 6.04
CA PRO A 58 9.08 -6.91 6.49
C PRO A 58 10.03 -5.91 5.80
N VAL A 59 11.28 -6.30 5.52
CA VAL A 59 12.25 -5.43 4.83
C VAL A 59 11.80 -5.10 3.41
N ILE A 60 11.31 -6.08 2.65
CA ILE A 60 10.85 -5.85 1.28
C ILE A 60 9.62 -4.96 1.27
N PHE A 61 8.65 -5.20 2.15
CA PHE A 61 7.46 -4.36 2.26
C PHE A 61 7.85 -2.91 2.60
N ILE A 62 8.63 -2.70 3.66
CA ILE A 62 9.04 -1.34 4.07
C ILE A 62 9.82 -0.66 2.95
N SER A 63 10.77 -1.35 2.32
CA SER A 63 11.59 -0.79 1.26
C SER A 63 10.76 -0.41 0.04
N TYR A 64 9.92 -1.33 -0.46
CA TYR A 64 9.08 -1.08 -1.63
C TYR A 64 8.17 0.14 -1.45
N TYR A 65 7.45 0.20 -0.32
CA TYR A 65 6.55 1.32 -0.06
C TYR A 65 7.33 2.60 0.17
N SER A 66 8.45 2.58 0.91
CA SER A 66 9.26 3.79 1.16
C SER A 66 9.86 4.36 -0.14
N PHE A 67 10.36 3.51 -1.04
CA PHE A 67 10.86 3.96 -2.34
C PHE A 67 9.75 4.50 -3.22
N SER A 68 8.60 3.83 -3.26
CA SER A 68 7.47 4.28 -4.09
C SER A 68 6.92 5.63 -3.62
N ILE A 69 6.79 5.78 -2.31
CA ILE A 69 6.23 6.96 -1.64
C ILE A 69 7.24 8.12 -1.60
N GLY A 70 8.53 7.83 -1.55
CA GLY A 70 9.60 8.83 -1.55
C GLY A 70 9.84 9.51 -2.90
N GLY A 71 9.25 9.00 -3.99
CA GLY A 71 9.36 9.62 -5.32
C GLY A 71 8.51 10.89 -5.49
N ASP A 72 8.75 11.62 -6.58
CA ASP A 72 8.13 12.94 -6.87
C ASP A 72 6.59 12.94 -6.88
N GLU A 73 5.99 11.79 -7.19
CA GLU A 73 4.53 11.64 -7.23
C GLU A 73 3.92 11.24 -5.87
N GLY A 74 4.71 10.68 -4.95
CA GLY A 74 4.22 10.24 -3.63
C GLY A 74 3.14 9.15 -3.68
N ILE A 75 3.19 8.27 -4.68
CA ILE A 75 2.18 7.22 -4.92
C ILE A 75 2.85 5.88 -5.24
N THR A 76 2.18 4.77 -4.90
CA THR A 76 2.65 3.42 -5.24
C THR A 76 2.46 3.11 -6.73
N PHE A 77 3.13 2.05 -7.19
CA PHE A 77 3.00 1.58 -8.57
C PHE A 77 1.54 1.19 -8.90
N GLY A 78 0.87 0.48 -8.00
CA GLY A 78 -0.55 0.16 -8.10
C GLY A 78 -1.42 1.40 -8.14
N MET A 79 -1.17 2.38 -7.26
CA MET A 79 -1.91 3.65 -7.27
C MET A 79 -1.75 4.40 -8.61
N LYS A 80 -0.54 4.38 -9.17
CA LYS A 80 -0.26 4.98 -10.49
C LYS A 80 -1.04 4.30 -11.61
N ILE A 81 -1.07 2.97 -11.64
CA ILE A 81 -1.80 2.19 -12.65
C ILE A 81 -3.31 2.41 -12.56
N PHE A 82 -3.87 2.40 -11.34
CA PHE A 82 -5.30 2.61 -11.12
C PHE A 82 -5.70 4.09 -11.01
N LYS A 83 -4.77 5.00 -11.33
CA LYS A 83 -4.99 6.45 -11.43
C LYS A 83 -5.65 7.03 -10.18
N ILE A 84 -5.20 6.61 -9.01
CA ILE A 84 -5.63 7.18 -7.73
C ILE A 84 -4.47 7.95 -7.10
N ASN A 85 -4.79 9.11 -6.54
CA ASN A 85 -3.84 9.96 -5.85
C ASN A 85 -4.26 10.14 -4.39
N LEU A 86 -3.27 10.22 -3.51
CA LEU A 86 -3.44 10.55 -2.10
C LEU A 86 -3.16 12.05 -1.91
N ILE A 87 -4.14 12.76 -1.37
CA ILE A 87 -4.07 14.21 -1.13
C ILE A 87 -4.51 14.52 0.29
N ASN A 88 -4.06 15.66 0.83
CA ASN A 88 -4.54 16.14 2.12
C ASN A 88 -5.97 16.75 2.01
N LYS A 89 -6.58 17.10 3.14
CA LYS A 89 -7.90 17.79 3.16
C LYS A 89 -7.92 19.07 2.32
N SER A 90 -6.80 19.79 2.23
CA SER A 90 -6.61 21.00 1.44
C SER A 90 -6.32 20.77 -0.05
N ASN A 91 -6.47 19.54 -0.56
CA ASN A 91 -6.17 19.13 -1.95
C ASN A 91 -4.69 19.23 -2.37
N ASN A 92 -3.77 19.43 -1.45
CA ASN A 92 -2.34 19.43 -1.73
C ASN A 92 -1.77 18.01 -1.67
N ARG A 93 -0.69 17.78 -2.42
CA ARG A 93 0.13 16.58 -2.22
C ARG A 93 0.71 16.60 -0.82
N LEU A 94 0.84 15.43 -0.22
CA LEU A 94 1.51 15.27 1.06
C LEU A 94 3.02 15.53 0.88
N THR A 95 3.64 16.05 1.93
CA THR A 95 5.11 16.16 2.01
C THR A 95 5.72 14.79 2.26
N ILE A 96 6.97 14.57 1.84
CA ILE A 96 7.70 13.30 2.03
C ILE A 96 7.65 12.83 3.50
N LYS A 97 7.74 13.78 4.45
CA LYS A 97 7.65 13.48 5.90
C LYS A 97 6.27 12.92 6.30
N GLU A 98 5.19 13.54 5.82
CA GLU A 98 3.82 13.09 6.10
C GLU A 98 3.55 11.72 5.45
N LEU A 99 4.05 11.52 4.24
CA LEU A 99 3.99 10.27 3.49
C LEU A 99 4.74 9.13 4.20
N LEU A 100 5.93 9.39 4.73
CA LEU A 100 6.68 8.41 5.54
C LEU A 100 5.98 8.11 6.87
N ALA A 101 5.47 9.12 7.58
CA ALA A 101 4.72 8.93 8.81
C ALA A 101 3.43 8.12 8.58
N TYR A 102 2.72 8.42 7.49
CA TYR A 102 1.56 7.66 7.02
C TYR A 102 1.90 6.19 6.79
N ASN A 103 3.01 5.93 6.10
CA ASN A 103 3.45 4.58 5.79
C ASN A 103 3.90 3.79 7.03
N LEU A 104 4.66 4.43 7.94
CA LEU A 104 5.08 3.80 9.20
C LEU A 104 3.88 3.44 10.09
N ILE A 105 2.94 4.36 10.25
CA ILE A 105 1.72 4.10 11.02
C ILE A 105 0.87 3.03 10.33
N PHE A 106 0.81 2.99 8.99
CA PHE A 106 0.19 1.90 8.26
C PHE A 106 0.80 0.55 8.63
N PHE A 107 2.14 0.42 8.65
CA PHE A 107 2.80 -0.83 9.04
C PHE A 107 2.67 -1.18 10.53
N ILE A 108 2.62 -0.19 11.43
CA ILE A 108 2.41 -0.41 12.86
C ILE A 108 0.97 -0.83 13.16
N VAL A 109 0.00 -0.20 12.50
CA VAL A 109 -1.44 -0.46 12.69
C VAL A 109 -1.89 -1.71 11.95
N VAL A 110 -1.19 -2.10 10.89
CA VAL A 110 -1.61 -3.18 10.00
C VAL A 110 -0.57 -4.32 9.96
N PRO A 111 -0.49 -5.19 10.98
CA PRO A 111 0.06 -6.52 10.76
C PRO A 111 -0.80 -7.25 9.70
N ILE A 112 -0.15 -8.08 8.88
CA ILE A 112 -0.66 -8.73 7.65
C ILE A 112 -2.12 -9.26 7.74
N GLY A 113 -2.56 -9.74 8.91
CA GLY A 113 -3.94 -10.23 9.13
C GLY A 113 -5.05 -9.17 9.20
N SER A 114 -4.70 -7.90 9.42
CA SER A 114 -5.66 -6.79 9.59
C SER A 114 -5.95 -5.98 8.31
N ILE A 115 -5.21 -6.29 7.22
CA ILE A 115 -5.40 -5.75 5.85
C ILE A 115 -6.84 -5.94 5.36
N LEU A 116 -7.49 -7.04 5.74
CA LEU A 116 -8.82 -7.41 5.26
C LEU A 116 -9.95 -6.86 6.14
N LEU A 117 -9.80 -6.87 7.46
CA LEU A 117 -10.90 -6.54 8.38
C LEU A 117 -11.07 -5.03 8.60
N ILE A 118 -9.99 -4.26 8.79
CA ILE A 118 -10.08 -2.83 9.10
C ILE A 118 -10.15 -1.95 7.84
N SER A 119 -9.48 -2.34 6.76
CA SER A 119 -9.39 -1.52 5.54
C SER A 119 -10.48 -1.78 4.49
N ILE A 120 -11.32 -2.81 4.65
CA ILE A 120 -12.43 -3.09 3.72
C ILE A 120 -13.78 -2.86 4.41
N ILE A 121 -13.97 -3.37 5.63
CA ILE A 121 -15.27 -3.30 6.32
C ILE A 121 -15.61 -1.87 6.69
N TYR A 122 -14.67 -1.14 7.31
CA TYR A 122 -14.95 0.21 7.78
C TYR A 122 -15.27 1.20 6.65
N PRO A 123 -14.54 1.22 5.52
CA PRO A 123 -14.93 2.01 4.37
C PRO A 123 -16.32 1.70 3.83
N LEU A 124 -16.78 0.44 3.86
CA LEU A 124 -18.11 0.07 3.36
C LEU A 124 -19.24 0.61 4.24
N ILE A 125 -18.98 0.87 5.53
CA ILE A 125 -19.97 1.43 6.47
C ILE A 125 -20.11 2.95 6.26
N ASN A 126 -19.07 3.63 5.81
CA ASN A 126 -19.05 5.08 5.67
C ASN A 126 -19.30 5.56 4.23
N ASN A 127 -20.05 6.66 4.08
CA ASN A 127 -20.41 7.26 2.79
C ASN A 127 -19.20 7.71 1.95
N GLU A 128 -18.11 8.13 2.59
CA GLU A 128 -16.90 8.59 1.90
C GLU A 128 -15.88 7.49 1.58
N ARG A 129 -16.16 6.23 1.97
CA ARG A 129 -15.27 5.07 1.77
C ARG A 129 -13.82 5.28 2.26
N LYS A 130 -13.66 6.06 3.33
CA LYS A 130 -12.37 6.33 4.00
C LYS A 130 -12.00 5.23 4.99
N CYS A 131 -10.73 4.86 5.03
CA CYS A 131 -10.17 3.98 6.04
C CYS A 131 -9.90 4.77 7.33
N ILE A 132 -9.73 4.06 8.46
CA ILE A 132 -9.47 4.68 9.78
C ILE A 132 -8.20 5.56 9.74
N HIS A 133 -7.14 5.10 9.09
CA HIS A 133 -5.91 5.88 8.95
C HIS A 133 -6.11 7.17 8.12
N ASP A 134 -7.04 7.18 7.17
CA ASP A 134 -7.33 8.38 6.37
C ASP A 134 -7.89 9.51 7.26
N TYR A 135 -8.62 9.17 8.31
CA TYR A 135 -9.11 10.13 9.30
C TYR A 135 -8.00 10.69 10.18
N ILE A 136 -7.10 9.82 10.64
CA ILE A 136 -5.96 10.20 11.50
C ILE A 136 -5.07 11.20 10.78
N PHE A 137 -4.73 10.93 9.51
CA PHE A 137 -3.85 11.79 8.73
C PHE A 137 -4.56 12.91 7.98
N LYS A 138 -5.89 13.02 8.11
CA LYS A 138 -6.69 13.99 7.38
C LYS A 138 -6.41 13.93 5.87
N THR A 139 -6.33 12.72 5.33
CA THR A 139 -6.10 12.45 3.90
C THR A 139 -7.40 12.06 3.21
N LYS A 140 -7.39 12.16 1.88
CA LYS A 140 -8.43 11.63 1.01
C LYS A 140 -7.83 11.17 -0.31
N PHE A 141 -8.50 10.21 -0.93
CA PHE A 141 -8.16 9.75 -2.27
C PHE A 141 -8.99 10.49 -3.31
N ASN A 142 -8.39 10.79 -4.46
CA ASN A 142 -9.10 11.25 -5.64
C ASN A 142 -8.68 10.44 -6.87
N LEU A 143 -9.56 10.44 -7.88
CA LEU A 143 -9.20 9.95 -9.20
C LEU A 143 -8.30 11.00 -9.88
N LYS A 144 -7.13 10.59 -10.35
CA LYS A 144 -6.25 11.41 -11.16
C LYS A 144 -6.98 11.68 -12.48
N ARG A 145 -7.39 12.93 -12.71
CA ARG A 145 -7.93 13.34 -14.02
C ARG A 145 -6.80 13.19 -15.05
N ASN A 146 -7.07 12.51 -16.16
CA ASN A 146 -6.21 12.63 -17.33
C ASN A 146 -6.23 14.12 -17.72
N ILE A 147 -5.08 14.77 -17.67
CA ILE A 147 -4.82 15.97 -18.47
C ILE A 147 -4.57 15.46 -19.89
#